data_AF-A0A970AL26-F1
#
_entry.id   AF-A0A970AL26-F1
#
_cell.length_a   1.000
_cell.length_b   1.000
_cell.length_c   1.000
_cell.angle_alpha   90.00
_cell.angle_beta   90.00
_cell.angle_gamma   90.00
#
_symmetry.space_group_name_H-M   'P 1'
#
loop_
_entity.id
_entity.type
_entity.pdbx_description
1 polymer ?
#
loop_
_entity_poly.entity_id
_entity_poly.type
_entity_poly.pdbx_seq_one_letter_code
_entity_poly.pdbx_strand_id
1 'polypeptide(L)'
;MSFDLLQTFEKMIRTEQLIESGDRVLLAVSGGPDSMALLHLFHRWKQVPFGVFHLNHQFRKEADEEEEYVRQMAEKLQVPHHIYSYNVDQYLEISGESKQAGARHIRYKLLNQCCTQHGYTKIALGHHKDDQAETVLMHFLRGAGLAGLAGMLPIREHYIRPLLNITKNELVNYCQQFGVKYYEDLSNQDPQHLRNKVRLHLIPLIEADYNPQFTSQLSRLAQIAQADEAELSRQTERLFAELTNWEQDLLTIDRLKFNKQSIAFQRRLLQMAILRKIDSHQQADFEHIEKIRQLSLAQGTFNYQLPQLKVIGTAKYLVLGNPVRSSWEPGVLPIPGKVALGDYTITTEVLSEHIQPNLTQSEPNVEYFALNQLKLPLIYRRRQPGDRIQLFGHCSSKKVKDILIDAKLPLYVRDEIPIICDQEEIILIGNLRRSEKGRITVKTNKILRITVENRNHCH
;
A
#
# COMPACT_ATOMS: atom_id res chain seq x y z
N MET A 1 48.80 4.92 -7.25
CA MET A 1 47.56 5.66 -7.52
C MET A 1 47.16 6.34 -6.22
N SER A 2 46.70 7.60 -6.24
CA SER A 2 46.13 8.21 -5.03
C SER A 2 44.75 7.61 -4.79
N PHE A 3 44.54 6.98 -3.64
CA PHE A 3 43.24 6.48 -3.20
C PHE A 3 42.42 7.58 -2.50
N ASP A 4 42.65 8.86 -2.83
CA ASP A 4 41.87 9.94 -2.25
C ASP A 4 40.44 9.93 -2.79
N LEU A 5 39.49 9.57 -1.92
CA LEU A 5 38.07 9.42 -2.25
C LEU A 5 37.27 10.72 -2.15
N LEU A 6 37.88 11.84 -1.76
CA LEU A 6 37.15 13.09 -1.51
C LEU A 6 36.36 13.56 -2.75
N GLN A 7 36.98 13.54 -3.92
CA GLN A 7 36.30 13.95 -5.16
C GLN A 7 35.14 13.02 -5.53
N THR A 8 35.31 11.70 -5.35
CA THR A 8 34.25 10.70 -5.61
C THR A 8 33.08 10.88 -4.64
N PHE A 9 33.39 11.14 -3.37
CA PHE A 9 32.42 11.42 -2.31
C PHE A 9 31.63 12.71 -2.59
N GLU A 10 32.32 13.81 -2.94
CA GLU A 10 31.68 15.08 -3.32
C GLU A 10 30.76 14.93 -4.54
N LYS A 11 31.24 14.21 -5.55
CA LYS A 11 30.45 13.90 -6.75
C LYS A 11 29.19 13.12 -6.38
N MET A 12 29.29 12.12 -5.51
CA MET A 12 28.15 11.34 -5.04
C MET A 12 27.11 12.21 -4.33
N ILE A 13 27.54 13.07 -3.40
CA ILE A 13 26.65 13.99 -2.68
C ILE A 13 25.91 14.91 -3.66
N ARG A 14 26.62 15.47 -4.65
CA ARG A 14 26.04 16.41 -5.61
C ARG A 14 25.10 15.73 -6.60
N THR A 15 25.51 14.59 -7.17
CA THR A 15 24.75 13.88 -8.20
C THR A 15 23.45 13.32 -7.64
N GLU A 16 23.48 12.75 -6.44
CA GLU A 16 22.29 12.17 -5.80
C GLU A 16 21.54 13.16 -4.91
N GLN A 17 21.99 14.42 -4.83
CA GLN A 17 21.41 15.47 -3.98
C GLN A 17 21.24 15.01 -2.52
N LEU A 18 22.25 14.35 -1.96
CA LEU A 18 22.16 13.71 -0.63
C LEU A 18 21.97 14.73 0.51
N ILE A 19 22.48 15.95 0.33
CA ILE A 19 22.57 16.98 1.37
C ILE A 19 22.20 18.32 0.74
N GLU A 20 21.29 19.04 1.40
CA GLU A 20 20.84 20.37 1.00
C GLU A 20 21.36 21.46 1.97
N SER A 21 21.20 22.74 1.58
CA SER A 21 21.56 23.85 2.44
C SER A 21 20.71 23.85 3.71
N GLY A 22 21.36 23.92 4.88
CA GLY A 22 20.69 23.88 6.19
C GLY A 22 20.61 22.49 6.81
N ASP A 23 21.03 21.43 6.10
CA ASP A 23 21.09 20.09 6.69
C ASP A 23 22.13 19.99 7.82
N ARG A 24 21.84 19.12 8.78
CA ARG A 24 22.77 18.70 9.85
C ARG A 24 22.82 17.18 9.88
N VAL A 25 24.00 16.60 9.70
CA VAL A 25 24.13 15.17 9.44
C VAL A 25 24.61 14.40 10.67
N LEU A 26 23.90 13.36 11.06
CA LEU A 26 24.36 12.39 12.06
C LEU A 26 25.05 11.21 11.36
N LEU A 27 26.32 10.96 11.66
CA LEU A 27 27.08 9.86 11.08
C LEU A 27 26.96 8.62 11.95
N ALA A 28 26.47 7.50 11.41
CA ALA A 28 26.46 6.23 12.11
C ALA A 28 27.85 5.56 12.02
N VAL A 29 28.62 5.64 13.10
CA VAL A 29 30.01 5.15 13.17
C VAL A 29 30.08 3.88 14.00
N SER A 30 30.40 2.75 13.37
CA SER A 30 30.53 1.45 14.05
C SER A 30 31.95 1.11 14.48
N GLY A 31 32.95 1.92 14.11
CA GLY A 31 34.38 1.63 14.34
C GLY A 31 35.04 0.82 13.21
N GLY A 32 34.24 0.28 12.29
CA GLY A 32 34.71 -0.39 11.08
C GLY A 32 35.27 0.56 10.02
N PRO A 33 36.05 0.06 9.04
CA PRO A 33 36.75 0.89 8.05
C PRO A 33 35.81 1.79 7.25
N ASP A 34 34.62 1.31 6.88
CA ASP A 34 33.67 2.09 6.07
C ASP A 34 33.16 3.31 6.82
N SER A 35 32.83 3.10 8.09
CA SER A 35 32.26 4.13 8.96
C SER A 35 33.31 5.13 9.43
N MET A 36 34.56 4.69 9.60
CA MET A 36 35.69 5.55 9.92
C MET A 36 36.15 6.37 8.70
N ALA A 37 36.15 5.77 7.50
CA ALA A 37 36.35 6.50 6.25
C ALA A 37 35.26 7.55 6.04
N LEU A 38 34.00 7.21 6.29
CA LEU A 38 32.87 8.15 6.24
C LEU A 38 33.11 9.36 7.15
N LEU A 39 33.44 9.12 8.42
CA LEU A 39 33.74 10.18 9.40
C LEU A 39 34.86 11.09 8.89
N HIS A 40 35.96 10.50 8.43
CA HIS A 40 37.10 11.26 7.95
C HIS A 40 36.79 12.05 6.66
N LEU A 41 35.99 11.49 5.75
CA LEU A 41 35.55 12.18 4.53
C LEU A 41 34.67 13.39 4.84
N PHE A 42 33.69 13.27 5.74
CA PHE A 42 32.89 14.41 6.20
C PHE A 42 33.75 15.48 6.87
N HIS A 43 34.73 15.07 7.69
CA HIS A 43 35.67 16.01 8.30
C HIS A 43 36.55 16.72 7.27
N ARG A 44 36.95 16.07 6.17
CA ARG A 44 37.75 16.74 5.13
C ARG A 44 36.90 17.64 4.24
N TRP A 45 35.65 17.26 3.99
CA TRP A 45 34.74 18.02 3.15
C TRP A 45 34.31 19.34 3.80
N LYS A 46 34.04 19.36 5.12
CA LYS A 46 33.72 20.55 5.94
C LYS A 46 32.62 21.48 5.40
N GLN A 47 31.72 20.99 4.55
CA GLN A 47 30.62 21.82 3.99
C GLN A 47 29.34 21.78 4.82
N VAL A 48 29.17 20.79 5.70
CA VAL A 48 27.94 20.59 6.48
C VAL A 48 28.26 20.35 7.96
N PRO A 49 27.49 20.89 8.91
CA PRO A 49 27.59 20.48 10.30
C PRO A 49 27.25 19.01 10.44
N PHE A 50 28.08 18.25 11.17
CA PHE A 50 27.80 16.85 11.44
C PHE A 50 28.15 16.47 12.88
N GLY A 51 27.56 15.37 13.34
CA GLY A 51 27.92 14.72 14.59
C GLY A 51 28.08 13.22 14.41
N VAL A 52 28.61 12.55 15.43
CA VAL A 52 28.88 11.12 15.43
C VAL A 52 27.90 10.42 16.34
N PHE A 53 27.33 9.31 15.87
CA PHE A 53 26.60 8.35 16.68
C PHE A 53 27.36 7.03 16.70
N HIS A 54 27.57 6.48 17.89
CA HIS A 54 28.12 5.14 18.08
C HIS A 54 27.24 4.35 19.05
N LEU A 55 27.05 3.06 18.77
CA LEU A 55 26.34 2.15 19.65
C LEU A 55 27.24 0.96 19.97
N ASN A 56 27.63 0.87 21.24
CA ASN A 56 28.30 -0.29 21.79
C ASN A 56 27.24 -1.32 22.21
N HIS A 57 27.24 -2.47 21.54
CA HIS A 57 26.31 -3.57 21.81
C HIS A 57 26.73 -4.47 22.99
N GLN A 58 27.86 -4.17 23.64
CA GLN A 58 28.45 -4.91 24.77
C GLN A 58 28.74 -6.40 24.49
N PHE A 59 28.91 -6.79 23.24
CA PHE A 59 29.11 -8.20 22.88
C PHE A 59 30.52 -8.72 23.13
N ARG A 60 31.51 -7.84 23.21
CA ARG A 60 32.95 -8.19 23.20
C ARG A 60 33.75 -7.17 24.02
N LYS A 61 34.88 -7.60 24.60
CA LYS A 61 35.77 -6.69 25.35
C LYS A 61 36.45 -5.66 24.43
N GLU A 62 36.67 -6.02 23.16
CA GLU A 62 37.21 -5.12 22.14
C GLU A 62 36.25 -3.97 21.78
N ALA A 63 34.95 -4.10 22.08
CA ALA A 63 33.96 -3.07 21.82
C ALA A 63 34.22 -1.80 22.66
N ASP A 64 34.84 -1.93 23.83
CA ASP A 64 35.19 -0.80 24.69
C ASP A 64 36.37 0.00 24.10
N GLU A 65 37.35 -0.68 23.50
CA GLU A 65 38.47 -0.03 22.78
C GLU A 65 38.02 0.64 21.48
N GLU A 66 37.04 0.04 20.79
CA GLU A 66 36.38 0.61 19.61
C GLU A 66 35.63 1.89 19.99
N GLU A 67 34.81 1.84 21.04
CA GLU A 67 34.04 2.98 21.56
C GLU A 67 34.96 4.14 21.95
N GLU A 68 36.00 3.86 22.74
CA GLU A 68 36.95 4.87 23.21
C GLU A 68 37.71 5.51 22.04
N TYR A 69 38.08 4.72 21.03
CA TYR A 69 38.73 5.27 19.85
C TYR A 69 37.79 6.19 19.05
N VAL A 70 36.52 5.83 18.87
CA VAL A 70 35.54 6.68 18.18
C VAL A 70 35.32 7.99 18.96
N ARG A 71 35.26 7.92 20.30
CA ARG A 71 35.19 9.10 21.18
C ARG A 71 36.38 10.03 20.95
N GLN A 72 37.60 9.51 21.09
CA GLN A 72 38.84 10.28 20.92
C GLN A 72 38.95 10.88 19.52
N MET A 73 38.53 10.14 18.49
CA MET A 73 38.53 10.65 17.12
C MET A 73 37.54 11.82 16.98
N ALA A 74 36.31 11.68 17.48
CA ALA A 74 35.33 12.76 17.41
C ALA A 74 35.78 14.02 18.18
N GLU A 75 36.39 13.86 19.35
CA GLU A 75 36.99 14.96 20.13
C GLU A 75 38.13 15.64 19.40
N LYS A 76 39.06 14.85 18.83
CA LYS A 76 40.18 15.37 18.02
C LYS A 76 39.69 16.16 16.81
N LEU A 77 38.60 15.72 16.18
CA LEU A 77 37.99 16.40 15.04
C LEU A 77 37.08 17.57 15.45
N GLN A 78 36.89 17.80 16.76
CA GLN A 78 36.03 18.82 17.36
C GLN A 78 34.57 18.74 16.87
N VAL A 79 34.02 17.53 16.80
CA VAL A 79 32.63 17.29 16.39
C VAL A 79 31.79 16.70 17.52
N PRO A 80 30.50 17.04 17.63
CA PRO A 80 29.61 16.44 18.62
C PRO A 80 29.57 14.92 18.47
N HIS A 81 29.63 14.19 19.58
CA HIS A 81 29.52 12.74 19.60
C HIS A 81 28.47 12.27 20.59
N HIS A 82 27.73 11.23 20.21
CA HIS A 82 26.64 10.63 20.96
C HIS A 82 26.89 9.14 21.05
N ILE A 83 27.40 8.70 22.19
CA ILE A 83 27.81 7.31 22.42
C ILE A 83 26.76 6.67 23.32
N TYR A 84 26.17 5.59 22.85
CA TYR A 84 25.21 4.80 23.58
C TYR A 84 25.77 3.40 23.82
N SER A 85 25.44 2.83 24.97
CA SER A 85 25.75 1.45 25.29
C SER A 85 24.43 0.73 25.59
N TYR A 86 24.19 -0.41 24.96
CA TYR A 86 22.94 -1.14 25.15
C TYR A 86 23.19 -2.64 25.20
N ASN A 87 22.75 -3.26 26.31
CA ASN A 87 22.81 -4.71 26.48
C ASN A 87 21.69 -5.37 25.66
N VAL A 88 22.05 -5.97 24.53
CA VAL A 88 21.08 -6.58 23.61
C VAL A 88 20.44 -7.84 24.21
N ASP A 89 21.14 -8.58 25.09
CA ASP A 89 20.61 -9.82 25.68
C ASP A 89 19.36 -9.56 26.52
N GLN A 90 19.33 -8.48 27.31
CA GLN A 90 18.15 -8.08 28.09
C GLN A 90 16.93 -7.74 27.22
N TYR A 91 17.13 -7.21 26.00
CA TYR A 91 16.04 -6.92 25.07
C TYR A 91 15.51 -8.15 24.35
N LEU A 92 16.37 -9.13 24.08
CA LEU A 92 16.00 -10.34 23.36
C LEU A 92 15.12 -11.25 24.22
N GLU A 93 15.38 -11.30 25.54
CA GLU A 93 14.53 -12.02 26.49
C GLU A 93 13.08 -11.51 26.49
N ILE A 94 12.88 -10.22 26.19
CA ILE A 94 11.56 -9.57 26.21
C ILE A 94 10.88 -9.61 24.84
N SER A 95 11.64 -9.50 23.74
CA SER A 95 11.10 -9.34 22.38
C SER A 95 10.91 -10.65 21.60
N GLY A 96 11.67 -11.70 21.92
CA GLY A 96 11.66 -12.96 21.15
C GLY A 96 12.27 -12.86 19.75
N GLU A 97 12.88 -11.73 19.39
CA GLU A 97 13.56 -11.55 18.10
C GLU A 97 14.88 -12.32 18.04
N SER A 98 15.37 -12.61 16.82
CA SER A 98 16.74 -13.10 16.65
C SER A 98 17.76 -12.03 17.08
N LYS A 99 18.92 -12.46 17.61
CA LYS A 99 20.01 -11.57 18.06
C LYS A 99 20.33 -10.42 17.10
N GLN A 100 20.45 -10.72 15.80
CA GLN A 100 20.77 -9.72 14.77
C GLN A 100 19.61 -8.79 14.43
N ALA A 101 18.38 -9.30 14.38
CA ALA A 101 17.20 -8.49 14.12
C ALA A 101 16.99 -7.47 15.26
N GLY A 102 17.08 -7.93 16.51
CA GLY A 102 16.94 -7.07 17.69
C GLY A 102 18.04 -6.02 17.80
N ALA A 103 19.31 -6.41 17.57
CA ALA A 103 20.43 -5.46 17.55
C ALA A 103 20.24 -4.38 16.47
N ARG A 104 19.79 -4.78 15.28
CA ARG A 104 19.47 -3.84 14.19
C ARG A 104 18.30 -2.94 14.58
N HIS A 105 17.22 -3.49 15.14
CA HIS A 105 16.04 -2.72 15.55
C HIS A 105 16.43 -1.62 16.56
N ILE A 106 17.10 -2.00 17.65
CA ILE A 106 17.55 -1.07 18.69
C ILE A 106 18.46 0.00 18.11
N ARG A 107 19.41 -0.40 17.25
CA ARG A 107 20.33 0.55 16.61
C ARG A 107 19.57 1.62 15.84
N TYR A 108 18.63 1.24 14.98
CA TYR A 108 17.84 2.21 14.21
C TYR A 108 16.94 3.07 15.11
N LYS A 109 16.36 2.48 16.17
CA LYS A 109 15.56 3.21 17.17
C LYS A 109 16.36 4.31 17.87
N LEU A 110 17.52 3.96 18.44
CA LEU A 110 18.40 4.90 19.15
C LEU A 110 18.97 5.96 18.20
N LEU A 111 19.35 5.55 16.99
CA LEU A 111 19.86 6.45 15.95
C LEU A 111 18.82 7.51 15.57
N ASN A 112 17.55 7.11 15.41
CA ASN A 112 16.44 8.05 15.14
C ASN A 112 16.16 8.96 16.33
N GLN A 113 16.12 8.42 17.54
CA GLN A 113 15.94 9.21 18.76
C GLN A 113 17.03 10.28 18.90
N CYS A 114 18.30 9.90 18.69
CA CYS A 114 19.43 10.81 18.71
C CYS A 114 19.34 11.89 17.61
N CYS A 115 18.92 11.49 16.40
CA CYS A 115 18.72 12.40 15.28
C CYS A 115 17.71 13.50 15.65
N THR A 116 16.55 13.12 16.18
CA THR A 116 15.49 14.06 16.58
C THR A 116 15.89 14.91 17.79
N GLN A 117 16.43 14.29 18.85
CA GLN A 117 16.77 14.96 20.11
C GLN A 117 17.80 16.08 19.93
N HIS A 118 18.77 15.90 19.03
CA HIS A 118 19.87 16.85 18.83
C HIS A 118 19.70 17.73 17.57
N GLY A 119 18.55 17.62 16.89
CA GLY A 119 18.20 18.45 15.75
C GLY A 119 19.07 18.18 14.51
N TYR A 120 19.38 16.91 14.24
CA TYR A 120 19.94 16.47 12.97
C TYR A 120 18.80 16.22 11.97
N THR A 121 19.03 16.53 10.70
CA THR A 121 18.04 16.39 9.62
C THR A 121 18.27 15.14 8.77
N LYS A 122 19.51 14.63 8.76
CA LYS A 122 19.92 13.46 7.97
C LYS A 122 20.76 12.50 8.80
N ILE A 123 20.73 11.22 8.44
CA ILE A 123 21.59 10.18 9.00
C ILE A 123 22.40 9.52 7.90
N ALA A 124 23.73 9.63 7.96
CA ALA A 124 24.63 8.99 7.01
C ALA A 124 25.05 7.60 7.49
N LEU A 125 24.89 6.61 6.61
CA LEU A 125 25.27 5.22 6.84
C LEU A 125 26.47 4.85 5.94
N GLY A 126 27.40 4.06 6.48
CA GLY A 126 28.60 3.60 5.78
C GLY A 126 28.38 2.45 4.78
N HIS A 127 27.21 2.36 4.16
CA HIS A 127 26.95 1.32 3.15
C HIS A 127 27.71 1.62 1.86
N HIS A 128 28.37 0.61 1.32
CA HIS A 128 29.27 0.73 0.17
C HIS A 128 28.81 -0.10 -1.05
N LYS A 129 29.59 -0.07 -2.12
CA LYS A 129 29.25 -0.68 -3.42
C LYS A 129 29.07 -2.20 -3.35
N ASP A 130 29.89 -2.88 -2.55
CA ASP A 130 29.81 -4.33 -2.36
C ASP A 130 28.55 -4.71 -1.56
N ASP A 131 28.16 -3.91 -0.54
CA ASP A 131 26.88 -4.10 0.16
C ASP A 131 25.70 -4.03 -0.82
N GLN A 132 25.80 -3.15 -1.82
CA GLN A 132 24.80 -3.02 -2.87
C GLN A 132 24.74 -4.28 -3.72
N ALA A 133 25.88 -4.80 -4.17
CA ALA A 133 25.95 -6.03 -4.95
C ALA A 133 25.38 -7.22 -4.18
N GLU A 134 25.75 -7.38 -2.91
CA GLU A 134 25.19 -8.39 -2.01
C GLU A 134 23.67 -8.27 -1.93
N THR A 135 23.14 -7.06 -1.72
CA THR A 135 21.70 -6.82 -1.59
C THR A 135 20.95 -7.19 -2.87
N VAL A 136 21.45 -6.75 -4.03
CA VAL A 136 20.86 -7.05 -5.34
C VAL A 136 20.83 -8.55 -5.60
N LEU A 137 21.96 -9.25 -5.35
CA LEU A 137 22.06 -10.68 -5.56
C LEU A 137 21.16 -11.47 -4.61
N MET A 138 21.07 -11.06 -3.34
CA MET A 138 20.14 -11.66 -2.38
C MET A 138 18.68 -11.46 -2.80
N HIS A 139 18.32 -10.30 -3.34
CA HIS A 139 16.97 -10.06 -3.87
C HIS A 139 16.70 -10.90 -5.12
N PHE A 140 17.68 -11.01 -6.01
CA PHE A 140 17.60 -11.88 -7.19
C PHE A 140 17.36 -13.34 -6.82
N LEU A 141 18.13 -13.89 -5.86
CA LEU A 141 17.97 -15.26 -5.38
C LEU A 141 16.60 -15.54 -4.73
N ARG A 142 15.92 -14.49 -4.24
CA ARG A 142 14.55 -14.59 -3.69
C ARG A 142 13.47 -14.39 -4.75
N GLY A 143 13.83 -14.20 -6.03
CA GLY A 143 12.89 -13.98 -7.13
C GLY A 143 12.29 -12.58 -7.16
N ALA A 144 12.99 -11.56 -6.64
CA ALA A 144 12.49 -10.20 -6.64
C ALA A 144 12.40 -9.60 -8.06
N GLY A 145 11.35 -8.80 -8.29
CA GLY A 145 11.22 -7.99 -9.51
C GLY A 145 12.10 -6.74 -9.51
N LEU A 146 11.82 -5.82 -10.44
CA LEU A 146 12.60 -4.59 -10.65
C LEU A 146 12.84 -3.78 -9.37
N ALA A 147 11.78 -3.58 -8.57
CA ALA A 147 11.86 -2.87 -7.30
C ALA A 147 12.86 -3.49 -6.29
N GLY A 148 13.03 -4.81 -6.30
CA GLY A 148 14.04 -5.47 -5.47
C GLY A 148 15.44 -5.35 -6.06
N LEU A 149 15.56 -5.43 -7.39
CA LEU A 149 16.83 -5.26 -8.09
C LEU A 149 17.37 -3.82 -8.01
N ALA A 150 16.51 -2.84 -7.73
CA ALA A 150 16.91 -1.48 -7.39
C ALA A 150 17.80 -1.41 -6.12
N GLY A 151 17.87 -2.47 -5.31
CA GLY A 151 18.78 -2.55 -4.17
C GLY A 151 18.53 -1.47 -3.12
N MET A 152 19.60 -0.98 -2.50
CA MET A 152 19.56 0.14 -1.58
C MET A 152 19.54 1.47 -2.32
N LEU A 153 18.60 2.36 -1.97
CA LEU A 153 18.55 3.72 -2.50
C LEU A 153 19.62 4.61 -1.87
N PRO A 154 20.20 5.57 -2.61
CA PRO A 154 21.10 6.58 -2.05
C PRO A 154 20.45 7.40 -0.93
N ILE A 155 19.16 7.74 -1.10
CA ILE A 155 18.32 8.41 -0.11
C ILE A 155 17.11 7.55 0.20
N ARG A 156 16.79 7.36 1.47
CA ARG A 156 15.52 6.80 1.93
C ARG A 156 15.08 7.57 3.18
N GLU A 157 14.00 8.33 3.06
CA GLU A 157 13.57 9.25 4.13
C GLU A 157 14.73 10.19 4.53
N HIS A 158 15.12 10.24 5.79
CA HIS A 158 16.27 10.99 6.28
C HIS A 158 17.60 10.22 6.25
N TYR A 159 17.61 8.95 5.80
CA TYR A 159 18.84 8.17 5.66
C TYR A 159 19.54 8.42 4.32
N ILE A 160 20.85 8.67 4.38
CA ILE A 160 21.71 8.84 3.20
C ILE A 160 22.85 7.82 3.19
N ARG A 161 23.29 7.41 2.00
CA ARG A 161 24.38 6.44 1.78
C ARG A 161 25.47 7.02 0.88
N PRO A 162 26.37 7.88 1.42
CA PRO A 162 27.34 8.60 0.59
C PRO A 162 28.45 7.73 -0.04
N LEU A 163 28.61 6.48 0.42
CA LEU A 163 29.68 5.57 -0.03
C LEU A 163 29.20 4.52 -1.03
N LEU A 164 27.94 4.58 -1.48
CA LEU A 164 27.31 3.50 -2.24
C LEU A 164 27.96 3.20 -3.60
N ASN A 165 28.78 4.12 -4.12
CA ASN A 165 29.53 3.97 -5.37
C ASN A 165 31.02 3.63 -5.16
N ILE A 166 31.48 3.51 -3.91
CA ILE A 166 32.88 3.22 -3.54
C ILE A 166 32.96 1.77 -3.08
N THR A 167 34.00 1.05 -3.51
CA THR A 167 34.26 -0.34 -3.10
C THR A 167 34.87 -0.44 -1.70
N LYS A 168 34.72 -1.61 -1.07
CA LYS A 168 35.36 -1.93 0.20
C LYS A 168 36.87 -1.75 0.15
N ASN A 169 37.49 -2.23 -0.93
CA ASN A 169 38.94 -2.14 -1.13
C ASN A 169 39.42 -0.68 -1.21
N GLU A 170 38.67 0.19 -1.90
CA GLU A 170 38.96 1.63 -1.94
C GLU A 170 38.89 2.27 -0.55
N LEU A 171 37.88 1.92 0.27
CA LEU A 171 37.74 2.43 1.64
C LEU A 171 38.90 1.99 2.56
N VAL A 172 39.32 0.73 2.46
CA VAL A 172 40.48 0.20 3.21
C VAL A 172 41.77 0.91 2.81
N ASN A 173 42.02 1.06 1.51
CA ASN A 173 43.21 1.76 1.01
C ASN A 173 43.19 3.25 1.39
N TYR A 174 42.02 3.89 1.39
CA TYR A 174 41.83 5.25 1.87
C TYR A 174 42.21 5.38 3.35
N CYS A 175 41.68 4.49 4.21
CA CYS A 175 42.04 4.49 5.63
C CYS A 175 43.54 4.32 5.84
N GLN A 176 44.20 3.42 5.10
CA GLN A 176 45.65 3.22 5.18
C GLN A 176 46.44 4.46 4.74
N GLN A 177 46.06 5.08 3.61
CA GLN A 177 46.73 6.26 3.04
C GLN A 177 46.66 7.47 3.99
N PHE A 178 45.53 7.67 4.69
CA PHE A 178 45.33 8.80 5.59
C PHE A 178 45.58 8.47 7.07
N GLY A 179 46.06 7.26 7.38
CA GLY A 179 46.36 6.84 8.76
C GLY A 179 45.11 6.79 9.66
N VAL A 180 43.94 6.51 9.10
CA VAL A 180 42.69 6.36 9.85
C VAL A 180 42.65 4.94 10.41
N LYS A 181 42.80 4.79 11.73
CA LYS A 181 42.67 3.49 12.40
C LYS A 181 41.20 3.05 12.36
N TYR A 182 40.99 1.75 12.22
CA TYR A 182 39.69 1.10 12.26
C TYR A 182 39.85 -0.27 12.90
N TYR A 183 38.73 -0.87 13.29
CA TYR A 183 38.68 -2.22 13.85
C TYR A 183 37.86 -3.12 12.92
N GLU A 184 38.24 -4.40 12.83
CA GLU A 184 37.49 -5.40 12.06
C GLU A 184 36.63 -6.25 12.97
N ASP A 185 35.34 -6.33 12.67
CA ASP A 185 34.42 -7.19 13.40
C ASP A 185 34.52 -8.63 12.87
N LEU A 186 35.10 -9.51 13.70
CA LEU A 186 35.30 -10.94 13.44
C LEU A 186 33.97 -11.72 13.29
N SER A 187 32.84 -11.21 13.79
CA SER A 187 31.54 -11.85 13.63
C SER A 187 31.02 -11.83 12.17
N ASN A 188 31.62 -11.01 11.31
CA ASN A 188 31.31 -10.96 9.88
C ASN A 188 31.77 -12.22 9.10
N GLN A 189 32.47 -13.15 9.75
CA GLN A 189 32.95 -14.38 9.13
C GLN A 189 32.04 -15.60 9.34
N ASP A 190 30.93 -15.48 10.08
CA ASP A 190 30.03 -16.61 10.32
C ASP A 190 29.22 -16.98 9.05
N PRO A 191 29.45 -18.16 8.43
CA PRO A 191 28.80 -18.55 7.18
C PRO A 191 27.32 -18.96 7.36
N GLN A 192 26.75 -18.95 8.57
CA GLN A 192 25.34 -19.34 8.76
C GLN A 192 24.35 -18.40 8.06
N HIS A 193 24.71 -17.11 7.92
CA HIS A 193 23.85 -16.10 7.31
C HIS A 193 23.98 -16.08 5.79
N LEU A 194 22.84 -16.03 5.07
CA LEU A 194 22.80 -15.96 3.61
C LEU A 194 23.69 -14.83 3.06
N ARG A 195 23.68 -13.67 3.73
CA ARG A 195 24.50 -12.53 3.35
C ARG A 195 26.00 -12.84 3.38
N ASN A 196 26.46 -13.52 4.44
CA ASN A 196 27.86 -13.91 4.58
C ASN A 196 28.24 -14.98 3.54
N LYS A 197 27.35 -15.94 3.24
CA LYS A 197 27.57 -16.90 2.14
C LYS A 197 27.71 -16.20 0.79
N VAL A 198 26.87 -15.20 0.53
CA VAL A 198 26.93 -14.41 -0.71
C VAL A 198 28.26 -13.67 -0.81
N ARG A 199 28.67 -12.98 0.26
CA ARG A 199 29.91 -12.19 0.32
C ARG A 199 31.19 -13.03 0.26
N LEU A 200 31.25 -14.12 1.02
CA LEU A 200 32.48 -14.91 1.22
C LEU A 200 32.68 -16.01 0.19
N HIS A 201 31.61 -16.47 -0.45
CA HIS A 201 31.67 -17.60 -1.38
C HIS A 201 31.13 -17.26 -2.76
N LEU A 202 29.88 -16.80 -2.87
CA LEU A 202 29.22 -16.69 -4.17
C LEU A 202 29.79 -15.57 -5.05
N ILE A 203 29.94 -14.35 -4.51
CA ILE A 203 30.51 -13.23 -5.27
C ILE A 203 31.96 -13.54 -5.67
N PRO A 204 32.86 -13.97 -4.76
CA PRO A 204 34.23 -14.32 -5.13
C PRO A 204 34.32 -15.43 -6.18
N LEU A 205 33.49 -16.47 -6.09
CA LEU A 205 33.43 -17.55 -7.08
C LEU A 205 33.08 -17.00 -8.47
N ILE A 206 32.04 -16.16 -8.55
CA ILE A 206 31.61 -15.57 -9.82
C ILE A 206 32.70 -14.63 -10.36
N GLU A 207 33.33 -13.84 -9.51
CA GLU A 207 34.39 -12.91 -9.92
C GLU A 207 35.64 -13.62 -10.41
N ALA A 208 36.04 -14.72 -9.77
CA ALA A 208 37.21 -15.51 -10.14
C ALA A 208 36.98 -16.31 -11.44
N ASP A 209 35.85 -17.01 -11.56
CA ASP A 209 35.65 -18.01 -12.61
C ASP A 209 34.91 -17.47 -13.84
N TYR A 210 34.15 -16.38 -13.70
CA TYR A 210 33.25 -15.90 -14.76
C TYR A 210 33.47 -14.44 -15.14
N ASN A 211 33.48 -13.53 -14.17
CA ASN A 211 33.50 -12.10 -14.45
C ASN A 211 34.09 -11.26 -13.29
N PRO A 212 35.34 -10.80 -13.40
CA PRO A 212 36.00 -9.98 -12.38
C PRO A 212 35.32 -8.64 -12.08
N GLN A 213 34.38 -8.19 -12.94
CA GLN A 213 33.64 -6.93 -12.74
C GLN A 213 32.23 -7.15 -12.18
N PHE A 214 31.91 -8.36 -11.69
CA PHE A 214 30.55 -8.73 -11.30
C PHE A 214 29.94 -7.78 -10.26
N THR A 215 30.67 -7.44 -9.18
CA THR A 215 30.21 -6.45 -8.19
C THR A 215 29.85 -5.12 -8.85
N SER A 216 30.70 -4.63 -9.76
CA SER A 216 30.45 -3.38 -10.48
C SER A 216 29.25 -3.44 -11.42
N GLN A 217 29.00 -4.59 -12.04
CA GLN A 217 27.85 -4.79 -12.90
C GLN A 217 26.54 -4.86 -12.11
N LEU A 218 26.53 -5.50 -10.93
CA LEU A 218 25.36 -5.52 -10.05
C LEU A 218 25.02 -4.12 -9.52
N SER A 219 26.02 -3.33 -9.13
CA SER A 219 25.77 -1.94 -8.73
C SER A 219 25.22 -1.09 -9.88
N ARG A 220 25.72 -1.28 -11.11
CA ARG A 220 25.18 -0.61 -12.31
C ARG A 220 23.74 -1.05 -12.61
N LEU A 221 23.45 -2.35 -12.49
CA LEU A 221 22.09 -2.87 -12.63
C LEU A 221 21.15 -2.22 -11.62
N ALA A 222 21.58 -2.08 -10.36
CA ALA A 222 20.79 -1.39 -9.35
C ALA A 222 20.50 0.06 -9.73
N GLN A 223 21.50 0.81 -10.20
CA GLN A 223 21.30 2.20 -10.63
C GLN A 223 20.28 2.34 -11.78
N ILE A 224 20.37 1.47 -12.79
CA ILE A 224 19.39 1.46 -13.90
C ILE A 224 18.00 1.11 -13.36
N ALA A 225 17.90 0.05 -12.56
CA ALA A 225 16.65 -0.40 -11.98
C ALA A 225 16.01 0.67 -11.06
N GLN A 226 16.81 1.44 -10.32
CA GLN A 226 16.32 2.56 -9.50
C GLN A 226 15.65 3.66 -10.33
N ALA A 227 16.30 4.09 -11.42
CA ALA A 227 15.77 5.12 -12.30
C ALA A 227 14.45 4.67 -12.95
N ASP A 228 14.43 3.45 -13.48
CA ASP A 228 13.24 2.86 -14.11
C ASP A 228 12.10 2.66 -13.09
N GLU A 229 12.41 2.14 -11.90
CA GLU A 229 11.44 1.94 -10.83
C GLU A 229 10.82 3.26 -10.36
N ALA A 230 11.61 4.32 -10.24
CA ALA A 230 11.13 5.63 -9.82
C ALA A 230 10.15 6.23 -10.85
N GLU A 231 10.46 6.11 -12.15
CA GLU A 231 9.56 6.56 -13.22
C GLU A 231 8.26 5.74 -13.24
N LEU A 232 8.37 4.40 -13.19
CA LEU A 232 7.21 3.52 -13.22
C LEU A 232 6.33 3.69 -11.97
N SER A 233 6.93 3.94 -10.81
CA SER A 233 6.20 4.23 -9.58
C SER A 233 5.43 5.54 -9.68
N ARG A 234 6.07 6.61 -10.18
CA ARG A 234 5.42 7.92 -10.38
C ARG A 234 4.22 7.82 -11.33
N GLN A 235 4.37 7.12 -12.45
CA GLN A 235 3.27 6.90 -13.39
C GLN A 235 2.16 6.03 -12.78
N THR A 236 2.53 5.01 -11.99
CA THR A 236 1.56 4.17 -11.28
C THR A 236 0.74 5.00 -10.30
N GLU A 237 1.37 5.88 -9.51
CA GLU A 237 0.65 6.74 -8.56
C GLU A 237 -0.34 7.66 -9.26
N ARG A 238 0.07 8.26 -10.39
CA ARG A 238 -0.82 9.10 -11.21
C ARG A 238 -2.03 8.30 -11.73
N LEU A 239 -1.78 7.14 -12.33
CA LEU A 239 -2.85 6.27 -12.82
C LEU A 239 -3.74 5.78 -11.67
N PHE A 240 -3.16 5.50 -10.50
CA PHE A 240 -3.91 5.08 -9.33
C PHE A 240 -4.87 6.18 -8.88
N ALA A 241 -4.40 7.43 -8.79
CA ALA A 241 -5.25 8.56 -8.44
C ALA A 241 -6.38 8.81 -9.46
N GLU A 242 -6.13 8.58 -10.76
CA GLU A 242 -7.14 8.75 -11.81
C GLU A 242 -8.18 7.62 -11.86
N LEU A 243 -7.73 6.38 -11.61
CA LEU A 243 -8.54 5.19 -11.84
C LEU A 243 -9.26 4.69 -10.60
N THR A 244 -8.97 5.23 -9.43
CA THR A 244 -9.51 4.73 -8.16
C THR A 244 -10.38 5.73 -7.43
N ASN A 245 -11.36 5.20 -6.68
CA ASN A 245 -12.19 5.97 -5.76
C ASN A 245 -12.31 5.25 -4.41
N TRP A 246 -12.42 6.01 -3.32
CA TRP A 246 -12.60 5.50 -1.97
C TRP A 246 -14.02 5.79 -1.47
N GLU A 247 -14.74 4.75 -1.06
CA GLU A 247 -16.11 4.85 -0.53
C GLU A 247 -16.27 3.96 0.70
N GLN A 248 -16.50 4.54 1.88
CA GLN A 248 -16.81 3.80 3.11
C GLN A 248 -15.87 2.60 3.37
N ASP A 249 -14.56 2.83 3.26
CA ASP A 249 -13.47 1.84 3.32
C ASP A 249 -13.31 0.90 2.10
N LEU A 250 -14.17 0.97 1.09
CA LEU A 250 -13.95 0.24 -0.16
C LEU A 250 -13.07 1.04 -1.13
N LEU A 251 -12.09 0.36 -1.69
CA LEU A 251 -11.31 0.87 -2.81
C LEU A 251 -11.92 0.33 -4.11
N THR A 252 -12.36 1.22 -4.98
CA THR A 252 -12.85 0.85 -6.32
C THR A 252 -11.85 1.27 -7.38
N ILE A 253 -11.72 0.46 -8.43
CA ILE A 253 -10.88 0.74 -9.61
C ILE A 253 -11.77 0.64 -10.85
N ASP A 254 -11.74 1.64 -11.74
CA ASP A 254 -12.41 1.55 -13.06
C ASP A 254 -11.79 0.41 -13.87
N ARG A 255 -12.54 -0.69 -14.00
CA ARG A 255 -12.10 -1.93 -14.64
C ARG A 255 -11.87 -1.74 -16.14
N LEU A 256 -12.68 -0.92 -16.79
CA LEU A 256 -12.58 -0.70 -18.24
C LEU A 256 -11.32 0.08 -18.57
N LYS A 257 -11.02 1.12 -17.80
CA LYS A 257 -9.78 1.88 -17.95
C LYS A 257 -8.55 1.08 -17.48
N PHE A 258 -8.67 0.31 -16.40
CA PHE A 258 -7.62 -0.60 -15.92
C PHE A 258 -7.23 -1.63 -17.00
N ASN A 259 -8.21 -2.27 -17.63
CA ASN A 259 -7.96 -3.28 -18.67
C ASN A 259 -7.29 -2.71 -19.93
N LYS A 260 -7.38 -1.39 -20.17
CA LYS A 260 -6.69 -0.69 -21.26
C LYS A 260 -5.21 -0.39 -20.95
N GLN A 261 -4.80 -0.47 -19.68
CA GLN A 261 -3.42 -0.23 -19.29
C GLN A 261 -2.51 -1.36 -19.76
N SER A 262 -1.20 -1.09 -19.86
CA SER A 262 -0.20 -2.12 -20.13
C SER A 262 -0.18 -3.16 -19.01
N ILE A 263 0.30 -4.37 -19.32
CA ILE A 263 0.43 -5.46 -18.33
C ILE A 263 1.26 -5.00 -17.11
N ALA A 264 2.30 -4.17 -17.33
CA ALA A 264 3.12 -3.62 -16.26
C ALA A 264 2.29 -2.76 -15.30
N PHE A 265 1.49 -1.82 -15.82
CA PHE A 265 0.65 -0.97 -14.98
C PHE A 265 -0.52 -1.72 -14.35
N GLN A 266 -1.10 -2.71 -15.04
CA GLN A 266 -2.12 -3.57 -14.43
C GLN A 266 -1.58 -4.26 -13.17
N ARG A 267 -0.38 -4.86 -13.23
CA ARG A 267 0.27 -5.52 -12.08
C ARG A 267 0.56 -4.52 -10.97
N ARG A 268 1.16 -3.37 -11.30
CA ARG A 268 1.54 -2.34 -10.34
C ARG A 268 0.33 -1.70 -9.64
N LEU A 269 -0.75 -1.42 -10.38
CA LEU A 269 -1.98 -0.87 -9.82
C LEU A 269 -2.62 -1.86 -8.84
N LEU A 270 -2.68 -3.15 -9.19
CA LEU A 270 -3.18 -4.19 -8.28
C LEU A 270 -2.30 -4.32 -7.03
N GLN A 271 -0.98 -4.34 -7.20
CA GLN A 271 -0.05 -4.41 -6.07
C GLN A 271 -0.23 -3.21 -5.14
N MET A 272 -0.29 -1.99 -5.68
CA MET A 272 -0.53 -0.77 -4.92
C MET A 272 -1.90 -0.77 -4.24
N ALA A 273 -2.95 -1.23 -4.92
CA ALA A 273 -4.30 -1.31 -4.38
C ALA A 273 -4.36 -2.25 -3.16
N ILE A 274 -3.69 -3.39 -3.24
CA ILE A 274 -3.64 -4.38 -2.16
C ILE A 274 -2.81 -3.82 -0.98
N LEU A 275 -1.63 -3.26 -1.25
CA LEU A 275 -0.76 -2.67 -0.22
C LEU A 275 -1.44 -1.51 0.54
N ARG A 276 -2.27 -0.70 -0.13
CA ARG A 276 -3.04 0.37 0.54
C ARG A 276 -4.21 -0.14 1.39
N LYS A 277 -4.62 -1.39 1.23
CA LYS A 277 -5.73 -2.00 2.01
C LYS A 277 -5.24 -2.95 3.11
N ILE A 278 -4.01 -3.43 3.02
CA ILE A 278 -3.43 -4.39 3.96
C ILE A 278 -2.32 -3.68 4.75
N ASP A 279 -2.49 -3.50 6.05
CA ASP A 279 -1.45 -2.96 6.96
C ASP A 279 -0.24 -3.91 7.14
N SER A 280 -0.37 -5.15 6.64
CA SER A 280 0.68 -6.16 6.74
C SER A 280 1.75 -5.97 5.68
N HIS A 281 3.01 -6.11 6.09
CA HIS A 281 4.18 -6.13 5.20
C HIS A 281 4.23 -7.37 4.27
N GLN A 282 3.21 -8.24 4.29
CA GLN A 282 3.08 -9.32 3.32
C GLN A 282 2.60 -8.75 1.99
N GLN A 283 3.54 -8.61 1.05
CA GLN A 283 3.22 -8.37 -0.35
C GLN A 283 2.34 -9.51 -0.86
N ALA A 284 1.30 -9.19 -1.64
CA ALA A 284 0.58 -10.21 -2.37
C ALA A 284 1.53 -10.92 -3.34
N ASP A 285 1.53 -12.25 -3.29
CA ASP A 285 2.35 -13.06 -4.17
C ASP A 285 2.00 -12.80 -5.64
N PHE A 286 2.98 -12.97 -6.53
CA PHE A 286 2.86 -12.74 -7.97
C PHE A 286 1.66 -13.51 -8.56
N GLU A 287 1.46 -14.74 -8.10
CA GLU A 287 0.35 -15.60 -8.53
C GLU A 287 -1.03 -14.98 -8.24
N HIS A 288 -1.19 -14.34 -7.08
CA HIS A 288 -2.43 -13.66 -6.71
C HIS A 288 -2.70 -12.46 -7.63
N ILE A 289 -1.67 -11.65 -7.90
CA ILE A 289 -1.76 -10.48 -8.77
C ILE A 289 -2.14 -10.91 -10.19
N GLU A 290 -1.47 -11.93 -10.73
CA GLU A 290 -1.78 -12.45 -12.07
C GLU A 290 -3.18 -13.05 -12.14
N LYS A 291 -3.61 -13.78 -11.11
CA LYS A 291 -4.95 -14.37 -11.10
C LYS A 291 -6.03 -13.30 -11.12
N ILE A 292 -5.91 -12.25 -10.31
CA ILE A 292 -6.85 -11.11 -10.31
C ILE A 292 -6.83 -10.40 -11.67
N ARG A 293 -5.65 -10.16 -12.25
CA ARG A 293 -5.50 -9.53 -13.57
C ARG A 293 -6.21 -10.34 -14.66
N GLN A 294 -6.01 -11.65 -14.70
CA GLN A 294 -6.66 -12.54 -15.67
C GLN A 294 -8.18 -12.55 -15.49
N LEU A 295 -8.68 -12.62 -14.25
CA LEU A 295 -10.11 -12.53 -13.94
C LEU A 295 -10.70 -11.17 -14.34
N SER A 296 -9.94 -10.07 -14.21
CA SER A 296 -10.33 -8.75 -14.68
C SER A 296 -10.49 -8.67 -16.21
N LEU A 297 -9.70 -9.43 -16.96
CA LEU A 297 -9.80 -9.48 -18.43
C LEU A 297 -10.93 -10.41 -18.91
N ALA A 298 -11.30 -11.43 -18.13
CA ALA A 298 -12.38 -12.36 -18.45
C ALA A 298 -13.77 -11.69 -18.41
N GLN A 299 -14.70 -12.09 -19.27
CA GLN A 299 -16.06 -11.54 -19.23
C GLN A 299 -16.81 -11.97 -17.96
N GLY A 300 -17.67 -11.08 -17.46
CA GLY A 300 -18.55 -11.36 -16.31
C GLY A 300 -18.03 -10.85 -14.97
N THR A 301 -18.70 -11.25 -13.91
CA THR A 301 -18.38 -10.88 -12.53
C THR A 301 -17.59 -11.98 -11.86
N PHE A 302 -16.66 -11.63 -10.97
CA PHE A 302 -15.91 -12.61 -10.18
C PHE A 302 -15.74 -12.16 -8.74
N ASN A 303 -15.36 -13.10 -7.90
CA ASN A 303 -14.98 -12.86 -6.52
C ASN A 303 -13.72 -13.66 -6.23
N TYR A 304 -12.68 -12.99 -5.74
CA TYR A 304 -11.38 -13.56 -5.42
C TYR A 304 -11.01 -13.24 -3.98
N GLN A 305 -10.64 -14.26 -3.22
CA GLN A 305 -10.30 -14.15 -1.81
C GLN A 305 -8.78 -14.19 -1.63
N LEU A 306 -8.22 -13.11 -1.09
CA LEU A 306 -6.87 -13.07 -0.51
C LEU A 306 -6.97 -13.36 1.00
N PRO A 307 -5.87 -13.69 1.69
CA PRO A 307 -5.89 -14.01 3.13
C PRO A 307 -6.55 -12.94 4.01
N GLN A 308 -6.33 -11.65 3.70
CA GLN A 308 -6.83 -10.51 4.48
C GLN A 308 -7.74 -9.55 3.68
N LEU A 309 -7.99 -9.85 2.40
CA LEU A 309 -8.66 -8.92 1.50
C LEU A 309 -9.52 -9.68 0.50
N LYS A 310 -10.63 -9.08 0.10
CA LYS A 310 -11.51 -9.62 -0.94
C LYS A 310 -11.48 -8.69 -2.14
N VAL A 311 -11.45 -9.28 -3.34
CA VAL A 311 -11.48 -8.56 -4.61
C VAL A 311 -12.68 -9.01 -5.42
N ILE A 312 -13.59 -8.09 -5.72
CA ILE A 312 -14.82 -8.36 -6.45
C ILE A 312 -14.74 -7.66 -7.81
N GLY A 313 -14.81 -8.43 -8.88
CA GLY A 313 -14.94 -7.89 -10.23
C GLY A 313 -16.40 -7.73 -10.63
N THR A 314 -16.80 -6.51 -10.96
CA THR A 314 -18.10 -6.18 -11.55
C THR A 314 -17.93 -5.85 -13.04
N ALA A 315 -19.01 -5.57 -13.78
CA ALA A 315 -18.90 -5.19 -15.18
C ALA A 315 -18.08 -3.90 -15.42
N LYS A 316 -18.05 -2.98 -14.44
CA LYS A 316 -17.39 -1.67 -14.56
C LYS A 316 -16.23 -1.45 -13.60
N TYR A 317 -16.23 -2.10 -12.44
CA TYR A 317 -15.27 -1.84 -11.37
C TYR A 317 -14.64 -3.11 -10.81
N LEU A 318 -13.39 -3.00 -10.37
CA LEU A 318 -12.80 -3.89 -9.38
C LEU A 318 -12.98 -3.27 -8.01
N VAL A 319 -13.53 -4.00 -7.06
CA VAL A 319 -13.79 -3.53 -5.69
C VAL A 319 -12.92 -4.33 -4.74
N LEU A 320 -12.08 -3.64 -3.98
CA LEU A 320 -11.19 -4.22 -2.98
C LEU A 320 -11.69 -3.85 -1.58
N GLY A 321 -11.97 -4.85 -0.78
CA GLY A 321 -12.51 -4.70 0.57
C GLY A 321 -13.73 -5.58 0.80
N ASN A 322 -14.21 -5.57 2.03
CA ASN A 322 -15.45 -6.26 2.39
C ASN A 322 -16.58 -5.22 2.39
N PRO A 323 -17.53 -5.28 1.44
CA PRO A 323 -18.68 -4.40 1.49
C PRO A 323 -19.43 -4.66 2.79
N VAL A 324 -19.50 -3.61 3.62
CA VAL A 324 -20.29 -3.64 4.85
C VAL A 324 -21.75 -3.79 4.44
N ARG A 325 -22.40 -4.85 4.91
CA ARG A 325 -23.84 -5.03 4.68
C ARG A 325 -24.59 -4.10 5.62
N SER A 326 -25.45 -3.26 5.06
CA SER A 326 -26.35 -2.42 5.83
C SER A 326 -27.35 -3.31 6.57
N SER A 327 -27.31 -3.33 7.90
CA SER A 327 -28.22 -4.16 8.71
C SER A 327 -29.60 -3.49 8.78
N TRP A 328 -30.56 -4.01 8.03
CA TRP A 328 -31.98 -3.67 8.20
C TRP A 328 -32.83 -4.94 8.12
N GLU A 329 -33.84 -4.99 8.99
CA GLU A 329 -34.75 -6.13 9.12
C GLU A 329 -36.06 -5.89 8.37
N PRO A 330 -36.74 -6.94 7.86
CA PRO A 330 -38.05 -6.81 7.25
C PRO A 330 -39.07 -6.20 8.22
N GLY A 331 -40.02 -5.44 7.70
CA GLY A 331 -41.05 -4.81 8.53
C GLY A 331 -42.26 -4.33 7.76
N VAL A 332 -43.21 -3.76 8.50
CA VAL A 332 -44.40 -3.13 7.93
C VAL A 332 -44.06 -1.72 7.46
N LEU A 333 -44.38 -1.41 6.21
CA LEU A 333 -44.21 -0.09 5.64
C LEU A 333 -45.30 0.84 6.21
N PRO A 334 -44.93 1.91 6.95
CA PRO A 334 -45.91 2.85 7.48
C PRO A 334 -46.60 3.59 6.32
N ILE A 335 -47.90 3.85 6.44
CA ILE A 335 -48.71 4.59 5.46
C ILE A 335 -49.69 5.51 6.20
N PRO A 336 -49.52 6.85 6.17
CA PRO A 336 -48.33 7.56 5.70
C PRO A 336 -47.14 7.39 6.66
N GLY A 337 -45.92 7.61 6.18
CA GLY A 337 -44.74 7.59 7.04
C GLY A 337 -43.41 7.48 6.29
N LYS A 338 -42.33 7.29 7.05
CA LYS A 338 -40.96 7.21 6.53
C LYS A 338 -40.20 6.10 7.24
N VAL A 339 -39.40 5.34 6.48
CA VAL A 339 -38.50 4.30 7.01
C VAL A 339 -37.13 4.38 6.36
N ALA A 340 -36.08 4.18 7.15
CA ALA A 340 -34.70 4.08 6.68
C ALA A 340 -34.27 2.61 6.68
N LEU A 341 -33.80 2.12 5.53
CA LEU A 341 -33.43 0.73 5.26
C LEU A 341 -32.00 0.68 4.71
N GLY A 342 -31.01 0.74 5.60
CA GLY A 342 -29.62 0.89 5.17
C GLY A 342 -29.40 2.21 4.42
N ASP A 343 -28.97 2.12 3.16
CA ASP A 343 -28.75 3.28 2.28
C ASP A 343 -30.04 3.81 1.63
N TYR A 344 -31.16 3.10 1.80
CA TYR A 344 -32.44 3.48 1.25
C TYR A 344 -33.30 4.24 2.25
N THR A 345 -34.02 5.24 1.76
CA THR A 345 -35.05 5.94 2.52
C THR A 345 -36.35 5.86 1.73
N ILE A 346 -37.38 5.26 2.35
CA ILE A 346 -38.70 5.11 1.75
C ILE A 346 -39.67 6.03 2.46
N THR A 347 -40.34 6.90 1.71
CA THR A 347 -41.38 7.81 2.20
C THR A 347 -42.70 7.49 1.52
N THR A 348 -43.79 7.43 2.30
CA THR A 348 -45.14 7.16 1.81
C THR A 348 -46.10 8.28 2.18
N GLU A 349 -46.93 8.67 1.23
CA GLU A 349 -47.95 9.71 1.40
C GLU A 349 -49.28 9.22 0.80
N VAL A 350 -50.40 9.55 1.45
CA VAL A 350 -51.75 9.25 0.94
C VAL A 350 -52.37 10.54 0.43
N LEU A 351 -52.66 10.58 -0.87
CA LEU A 351 -53.31 11.71 -1.53
C LEU A 351 -54.81 11.42 -1.69
N SER A 352 -55.66 12.39 -1.28
CA SER A 352 -57.12 12.29 -1.34
C SER A 352 -57.69 13.27 -2.37
N GLU A 353 -58.39 12.72 -3.37
CA GLU A 353 -59.24 13.30 -4.44
C GLU A 353 -58.82 14.57 -5.24
N HIS A 354 -59.09 14.47 -6.55
CA HIS A 354 -59.02 15.49 -7.62
C HIS A 354 -57.67 16.06 -8.07
N ILE A 355 -56.55 15.48 -7.65
CA ILE A 355 -55.33 15.66 -8.44
C ILE A 355 -55.43 14.68 -9.61
N GLN A 356 -55.87 15.14 -10.79
CA GLN A 356 -55.32 14.58 -12.03
C GLN A 356 -53.83 14.87 -11.90
N PRO A 357 -52.98 13.89 -11.54
CA PRO A 357 -51.57 14.19 -11.53
C PRO A 357 -51.29 14.50 -13.00
N ASN A 358 -50.60 15.60 -13.29
CA ASN A 358 -49.92 15.72 -14.56
C ASN A 358 -48.86 14.60 -14.57
N LEU A 359 -49.31 13.35 -14.77
CA LEU A 359 -48.52 12.12 -14.89
C LEU A 359 -47.64 12.15 -16.14
N THR A 360 -47.63 13.27 -16.86
CA THR A 360 -46.80 13.60 -18.00
C THR A 360 -45.35 13.88 -17.61
N GLN A 361 -45.03 14.11 -16.34
CA GLN A 361 -43.64 14.17 -15.86
C GLN A 361 -43.35 13.02 -14.89
N SER A 362 -42.54 12.07 -15.34
CA SER A 362 -41.97 11.01 -14.51
C SER A 362 -41.00 11.65 -13.51
N GLU A 363 -41.41 11.79 -12.25
CA GLU A 363 -40.49 12.14 -11.16
C GLU A 363 -39.52 10.97 -10.94
N PRO A 364 -38.19 11.20 -10.93
CA PRO A 364 -37.24 10.14 -10.63
C PRO A 364 -37.48 9.64 -9.20
N ASN A 365 -37.44 8.31 -9.01
CA ASN A 365 -37.59 7.63 -7.71
C ASN A 365 -38.98 7.70 -7.06
N VAL A 366 -39.99 8.21 -7.75
CA VAL A 366 -41.37 8.32 -7.23
C VAL A 366 -42.29 7.41 -8.03
N GLU A 367 -43.08 6.61 -7.32
CA GLU A 367 -44.06 5.71 -7.91
C GLU A 367 -45.43 5.87 -7.25
N TYR A 368 -46.48 5.81 -8.08
CA TYR A 368 -47.86 6.03 -7.66
C TYR A 368 -48.69 4.77 -7.79
N PHE A 369 -49.44 4.43 -6.75
CA PHE A 369 -50.29 3.26 -6.69
C PHE A 369 -51.73 3.60 -6.29
N ALA A 370 -52.71 2.95 -6.91
CA ALA A 370 -54.09 2.97 -6.47
C ALA A 370 -54.21 2.20 -5.14
N LEU A 371 -54.33 2.93 -4.03
CA LEU A 371 -54.28 2.35 -2.68
C LEU A 371 -55.42 1.34 -2.44
N ASN A 372 -56.58 1.56 -3.08
CA ASN A 372 -57.74 0.68 -3.01
C ASN A 372 -57.55 -0.68 -3.74
N GLN A 373 -56.52 -0.83 -4.57
CA GLN A 373 -56.18 -2.09 -5.25
C GLN A 373 -55.09 -2.90 -4.52
N LEU A 374 -54.55 -2.37 -3.41
CA LEU A 374 -53.48 -3.00 -2.64
C LEU A 374 -54.02 -3.69 -1.38
N LYS A 375 -53.44 -4.83 -1.01
CA LYS A 375 -53.78 -5.53 0.24
C LYS A 375 -52.83 -5.15 1.37
N LEU A 376 -53.36 -4.44 2.37
CA LEU A 376 -52.60 -3.95 3.52
C LEU A 376 -52.45 -5.02 4.62
N PRO A 377 -51.40 -4.96 5.47
CA PRO A 377 -50.31 -3.99 5.46
C PRO A 377 -49.32 -4.23 4.32
N LEU A 378 -48.74 -3.16 3.79
CA LEU A 378 -47.58 -3.29 2.91
C LEU A 378 -46.37 -3.64 3.76
N ILE A 379 -45.53 -4.54 3.25
CA ILE A 379 -44.29 -4.96 3.90
C ILE A 379 -43.10 -4.59 3.04
N TYR A 380 -41.99 -4.26 3.67
CA TYR A 380 -40.70 -4.19 3.02
C TYR A 380 -39.83 -5.36 3.48
N ARG A 381 -39.15 -6.02 2.55
CA ARG A 381 -38.26 -7.15 2.82
C ARG A 381 -37.16 -7.26 1.78
N ARG A 382 -36.17 -8.10 2.06
CA ARG A 382 -35.14 -8.47 1.09
C ARG A 382 -35.70 -9.45 0.06
N ARG A 383 -34.98 -9.57 -1.06
CA ARG A 383 -35.29 -10.55 -2.11
C ARG A 383 -35.22 -11.98 -1.59
N GLN A 384 -36.14 -12.82 -2.03
CA GLN A 384 -36.20 -14.24 -1.72
C GLN A 384 -36.01 -15.07 -3.01
N PRO A 385 -35.43 -16.28 -2.92
CA PRO A 385 -35.35 -17.20 -4.04
C PRO A 385 -36.75 -17.48 -4.59
N GLY A 386 -36.94 -17.30 -5.90
CA GLY A 386 -38.23 -17.52 -6.56
C GLY A 386 -39.09 -16.28 -6.74
N ASP A 387 -38.72 -15.12 -6.17
CA ASP A 387 -39.47 -13.88 -6.33
C ASP A 387 -39.73 -13.52 -7.81
N ARG A 388 -40.98 -13.13 -8.09
CA ARG A 388 -41.45 -12.68 -9.41
C ARG A 388 -42.34 -11.47 -9.30
N ILE A 389 -42.33 -10.64 -10.33
CA ILE A 389 -43.18 -9.45 -10.46
C ILE A 389 -43.77 -9.39 -11.88
N GLN A 390 -45.02 -8.98 -12.00
CA GLN A 390 -45.58 -8.54 -13.27
C GLN A 390 -45.27 -7.05 -13.45
N LEU A 391 -44.42 -6.73 -14.41
CA LEU A 391 -43.97 -5.35 -14.64
C LEU A 391 -45.09 -4.49 -15.22
N PHE A 392 -45.13 -3.23 -14.82
CA PHE A 392 -46.10 -2.27 -15.36
C PHE A 392 -46.01 -2.17 -16.89
N GLY A 393 -47.15 -2.24 -17.57
CA GLY A 393 -47.26 -2.25 -19.03
C GLY A 393 -46.93 -3.59 -19.70
N HIS A 394 -46.61 -4.64 -18.95
CA HIS A 394 -46.31 -5.96 -19.48
C HIS A 394 -47.34 -7.02 -19.02
N CYS A 395 -47.68 -7.94 -19.92
CA CYS A 395 -48.60 -9.04 -19.63
C CYS A 395 -47.94 -10.23 -18.94
N SER A 396 -46.59 -10.32 -18.95
CA SER A 396 -45.86 -11.47 -18.43
C SER A 396 -45.09 -11.16 -17.15
N SER A 397 -45.05 -12.16 -16.27
CA SER A 397 -44.28 -12.14 -15.03
C SER A 397 -42.79 -12.38 -15.29
N LYS A 398 -41.90 -11.62 -14.64
CA LYS A 398 -40.44 -11.76 -14.73
C LYS A 398 -39.83 -12.06 -13.36
N LYS A 399 -38.76 -12.86 -13.30
CA LYS A 399 -38.04 -13.13 -12.05
C LYS A 399 -37.30 -11.88 -11.59
N VAL A 400 -37.36 -11.59 -10.29
CA VAL A 400 -36.62 -10.46 -9.69
C VAL A 400 -35.11 -10.61 -9.92
N LYS A 401 -34.57 -11.83 -9.84
CA LYS A 401 -33.16 -12.12 -10.16
C LYS A 401 -32.76 -11.60 -11.54
N ASP A 402 -33.58 -11.82 -12.56
CA ASP A 402 -33.28 -11.45 -13.95
C ASP A 402 -33.36 -9.93 -14.12
N ILE A 403 -34.34 -9.28 -13.48
CA ILE A 403 -34.44 -7.80 -13.45
C ILE A 403 -33.18 -7.17 -12.87
N LEU A 404 -32.67 -7.71 -11.76
CA LEU A 404 -31.46 -7.20 -11.09
C LEU A 404 -30.17 -7.48 -11.88
N ILE A 405 -30.14 -8.58 -12.65
CA ILE A 405 -29.04 -8.90 -13.57
C ILE A 405 -29.04 -7.91 -14.73
N ASP A 406 -30.20 -7.65 -15.34
CA ASP A 406 -30.34 -6.73 -16.47
C ASP A 406 -29.99 -5.29 -16.07
N ALA A 407 -30.29 -4.90 -14.83
CA ALA A 407 -29.86 -3.64 -14.24
C ALA A 407 -28.35 -3.56 -13.96
N LYS A 408 -27.59 -4.63 -14.22
CA LYS A 408 -26.12 -4.73 -14.04
C LYS A 408 -25.64 -4.45 -12.61
N LEU A 409 -26.50 -4.67 -11.62
CA LEU A 409 -26.18 -4.41 -10.22
C LEU A 409 -25.22 -5.49 -9.67
N PRO A 410 -24.19 -5.15 -8.88
CA PRO A 410 -23.32 -6.13 -8.22
C PRO A 410 -24.08 -7.00 -7.22
N LEU A 411 -23.64 -8.24 -6.99
CA LEU A 411 -24.35 -9.19 -6.12
C LEU A 411 -24.59 -8.65 -4.69
N TYR A 412 -23.60 -7.96 -4.11
CA TYR A 412 -23.72 -7.38 -2.77
C TYR A 412 -24.76 -6.26 -2.70
N VAL A 413 -24.95 -5.50 -3.78
CA VAL A 413 -26.02 -4.49 -3.88
C VAL A 413 -27.38 -5.18 -4.05
N ARG A 414 -27.45 -6.24 -4.85
CA ARG A 414 -28.70 -6.97 -5.13
C ARG A 414 -29.39 -7.50 -3.86
N ASP A 415 -28.61 -7.90 -2.87
CA ASP A 415 -29.12 -8.46 -1.61
C ASP A 415 -29.66 -7.40 -0.65
N GLU A 416 -29.29 -6.12 -0.84
CA GLU A 416 -29.66 -5.00 0.03
C GLU A 416 -30.83 -4.17 -0.50
N ILE A 417 -31.23 -4.36 -1.77
CA ILE A 417 -32.35 -3.61 -2.36
C ILE A 417 -33.66 -3.97 -1.65
N PRO A 418 -34.40 -2.97 -1.12
CA PRO A 418 -35.68 -3.21 -0.49
C PRO A 418 -36.73 -3.57 -1.54
N ILE A 419 -37.49 -4.62 -1.27
CA ILE A 419 -38.66 -5.02 -2.05
C ILE A 419 -39.90 -4.68 -1.22
N ILE A 420 -40.81 -3.91 -1.81
CA ILE A 420 -42.11 -3.61 -1.21
C ILE A 420 -43.13 -4.59 -1.77
N CYS A 421 -43.83 -5.28 -0.87
CA CYS A 421 -44.89 -6.22 -1.19
C CYS A 421 -46.19 -5.77 -0.55
N ASP A 422 -47.30 -6.10 -1.20
CA ASP A 422 -48.57 -6.22 -0.49
C ASP A 422 -48.70 -7.64 0.09
N GLN A 423 -49.87 -8.00 0.63
CA GLN A 423 -50.05 -9.34 1.22
C GLN A 423 -49.95 -10.50 0.22
N GLU A 424 -49.96 -10.25 -1.10
CA GLU A 424 -49.98 -11.30 -2.13
C GLU A 424 -48.75 -11.28 -3.03
N GLU A 425 -48.32 -10.11 -3.45
CA GLU A 425 -47.29 -9.96 -4.48
C GLU A 425 -46.41 -8.73 -4.31
N ILE A 426 -45.35 -8.71 -5.10
CA ILE A 426 -44.37 -7.62 -5.11
C ILE A 426 -44.95 -6.44 -5.89
N ILE A 427 -44.94 -5.26 -5.28
CA ILE A 427 -45.45 -4.03 -5.90
C ILE A 427 -44.33 -3.08 -6.37
N LEU A 428 -43.16 -3.13 -5.72
CA LEU A 428 -42.04 -2.26 -6.06
C LEU A 428 -40.69 -2.91 -5.69
N ILE A 429 -39.69 -2.78 -6.57
CA ILE A 429 -38.32 -3.25 -6.33
C ILE A 429 -37.40 -2.02 -6.28
N GLY A 430 -37.02 -1.60 -5.08
CA GLY A 430 -36.23 -0.38 -4.84
C GLY A 430 -36.80 0.82 -5.60
N ASN A 431 -35.92 1.56 -6.28
CA ASN A 431 -36.28 2.58 -7.26
C ASN A 431 -36.15 2.07 -8.72
N LEU A 432 -36.16 0.75 -8.93
CA LEU A 432 -35.85 0.15 -10.23
C LEU A 432 -37.09 -0.10 -11.08
N ARG A 433 -38.08 -0.82 -10.54
CA ARG A 433 -39.24 -1.30 -11.30
C ARG A 433 -40.48 -1.44 -10.42
N ARG A 434 -41.60 -0.89 -10.90
CA ARG A 434 -42.95 -1.07 -10.32
C ARG A 434 -43.71 -2.25 -10.94
N SER A 435 -44.72 -2.73 -10.22
CA SER A 435 -45.69 -3.72 -10.72
C SER A 435 -46.80 -3.09 -11.56
N GLU A 436 -47.51 -3.93 -12.33
CA GLU A 436 -48.82 -3.59 -12.91
C GLU A 436 -49.90 -3.40 -11.83
N LYS A 437 -49.79 -4.09 -10.69
CA LYS A 437 -50.72 -3.94 -9.57
C LYS A 437 -50.71 -2.53 -9.00
N GLY A 438 -51.89 -2.07 -8.56
CA GLY A 438 -52.09 -0.72 -8.09
C GLY A 438 -52.08 0.30 -9.22
N ARG A 439 -52.50 -0.06 -10.43
CA ARG A 439 -52.59 0.87 -11.56
C ARG A 439 -53.67 1.92 -11.27
N ILE A 440 -53.29 3.19 -11.43
CA ILE A 440 -54.24 4.31 -11.32
C ILE A 440 -55.19 4.25 -12.51
N THR A 441 -56.48 4.36 -12.21
CA THR A 441 -57.56 4.45 -13.19
C THR A 441 -58.42 5.66 -12.86
N VAL A 442 -59.32 6.02 -13.78
CA VAL A 442 -60.33 7.07 -13.55
C VAL A 442 -61.25 6.80 -12.34
N LYS A 443 -61.27 5.56 -11.83
CA LYS A 443 -62.07 5.14 -10.66
C LYS A 443 -61.27 5.15 -9.35
N THR A 444 -59.99 5.53 -9.37
CA THR A 444 -59.12 5.53 -8.19
C THR A 444 -59.42 6.75 -7.30
N ASN A 445 -59.83 6.52 -6.05
CA ASN A 445 -60.20 7.56 -5.09
C ASN A 445 -59.08 7.87 -4.06
N LYS A 446 -58.19 6.92 -3.79
CA LYS A 446 -57.03 7.08 -2.90
C LYS A 446 -55.76 6.67 -3.62
N ILE A 447 -54.78 7.58 -3.66
CA ILE A 447 -53.48 7.34 -4.30
C ILE A 447 -52.42 7.25 -3.21
N LEU A 448 -51.63 6.18 -3.26
CA LEU A 448 -50.41 6.01 -2.47
C LEU A 448 -49.23 6.49 -3.32
N ARG A 449 -48.53 7.51 -2.83
CA ARG A 449 -47.23 7.94 -3.38
C ARG A 449 -46.12 7.27 -2.57
N ILE A 450 -45.20 6.60 -3.24
CA ILE A 450 -44.01 6.00 -2.64
C ILE A 450 -42.78 6.64 -3.27
N THR A 451 -41.91 7.22 -2.45
CA THR A 451 -40.61 7.77 -2.86
C THR A 451 -39.49 6.89 -2.30
N VAL A 452 -38.58 6.43 -3.16
CA VAL A 452 -37.44 5.57 -2.76
C VAL A 452 -36.12 6.24 -3.08
N GLU A 453 -35.51 6.88 -2.10
CA GLU A 453 -34.21 7.54 -2.23
C GLU A 453 -33.08 6.56 -1.88
N ASN A 454 -31.98 6.58 -2.64
CA ASN A 454 -30.77 5.81 -2.34
C ASN A 454 -29.58 6.77 -2.15
N ARG A 455 -28.97 6.76 -0.96
CA ARG A 455 -27.83 7.63 -0.61
C ARG A 455 -26.58 7.39 -1.47
N ASN A 456 -26.46 6.21 -2.08
CA ASN A 456 -25.30 5.81 -2.89
C ASN A 456 -25.51 5.97 -4.41
N HIS A 457 -26.58 6.63 -4.85
CA HIS A 457 -26.80 6.98 -6.26
C HIS A 457 -26.88 8.51 -6.45
N CYS A 458 -25.77 9.18 -6.17
CA CYS A 458 -25.41 10.40 -6.88
C CYS A 458 -24.56 9.99 -8.10
N HIS A 459 -25.23 9.93 -9.26
CA HIS A 459 -24.75 9.85 -10.65
C HIS A 459 -23.45 9.11 -11.01
#